data_AF-A0A933N412-F1
#
_entry.id   AF-A0A933N412-F1
#
_cell.length_a   1.000
_cell.length_b   1.000
_cell.length_c   1.000
_cell.angle_alpha   90.00
_cell.angle_beta   90.00
_cell.angle_gamma   90.00
#
_symmetry.space_group_name_H-M   'P 1'
#
loop_
_entity.id
_entity.type
_entity.pdbx_description
1 polymer ?
#
loop_
_entity_poly.entity_id
_entity_poly.type
_entity_poly.pdbx_seq_one_letter_code
_entity_poly.pdbx_strand_id
1 'polypeptide(L)'
;MGIEMAAKSGKTQSFEAALIELEQVVADMESGKLPLEDSLAAYKRGAELLSFCRSRLDDAQQQVRVLEEGTLKDLAASGDANKD
;
A
#
# COMPACT_ATOMS: atom_id res chain seq x y z
N MET A 1 15.03 3.01 34.43
CA MET A 1 15.79 3.48 33.25
C MET A 1 16.21 2.27 32.46
N GLY A 2 16.01 2.28 31.14
CA GLY A 2 16.51 1.24 30.24
C GLY A 2 15.44 0.51 29.44
N ILE A 3 14.59 1.24 28.70
CA ILE A 3 13.86 0.65 27.58
C ILE A 3 14.77 0.86 26.37
N GLU A 4 15.52 -0.18 25.99
CA GLU A 4 16.38 -0.16 24.81
C GLU A 4 15.53 -0.17 23.54
N MET A 5 15.40 1.01 22.95
CA MET A 5 15.11 1.22 21.54
C MET A 5 16.31 0.75 20.72
N ALA A 6 16.20 -0.39 20.02
CA ALA A 6 17.02 -0.65 18.84
C ALA A 6 16.47 -1.82 17.99
N ALA A 7 15.49 -1.53 17.15
CA ALA A 7 15.38 -2.20 15.86
C ALA A 7 15.10 -1.14 14.80
N LYS A 8 16.18 -0.47 14.38
CA LYS A 8 16.21 0.39 13.20
C LYS A 8 16.15 -0.50 11.95
N SER A 9 14.98 -1.10 11.72
CA SER A 9 14.67 -1.78 10.46
C SER A 9 14.32 -0.68 9.45
N GLY A 10 14.95 -0.68 8.28
CA GLY A 10 14.65 0.27 7.22
C GLY A 10 13.14 0.35 7.02
N LYS A 11 12.54 1.49 7.39
CA LYS A 11 11.08 1.68 7.39
C LYS A 11 10.61 1.71 5.95
N THR A 12 10.45 0.53 5.35
CA THR A 12 9.43 0.36 4.32
C THR A 12 8.14 0.76 5.00
N GLN A 13 7.60 1.93 4.65
CA GLN A 13 6.32 2.37 5.19
C GLN A 13 5.28 1.27 4.92
N SER A 14 4.44 0.98 5.91
CA SER A 14 3.28 0.11 5.69
C SER A 14 2.21 0.90 4.92
N PHE A 15 1.30 0.19 4.26
CA PHE A 15 0.15 0.81 3.60
C PHE A 15 -0.63 1.72 4.56
N GLU A 16 -0.98 1.20 5.74
CA GLU A 16 -1.69 1.95 6.78
C GLU A 16 -0.94 3.21 7.22
N ALA A 17 0.38 3.12 7.41
CA ALA A 17 1.17 4.27 7.81
C ALA A 17 1.22 5.34 6.71
N ALA A 18 1.35 4.94 5.45
CA ALA A 18 1.33 5.86 4.32
C ALA A 18 -0.06 6.50 4.12
N LEU A 19 -1.13 5.76 4.38
CA LEU A 19 -2.49 6.27 4.31
C LEU A 19 -2.76 7.32 5.39
N ILE A 20 -2.38 7.04 6.65
CA ILE A 20 -2.50 8.01 7.75
C ILE A 20 -1.69 9.28 7.45
N GLU A 21 -0.48 9.14 6.92
CA GLU A 21 0.33 10.29 6.55
C GLU A 21 -0.33 11.10 5.41
N LEU A 22 -0.94 10.43 4.43
CA LEU A 22 -1.64 11.08 3.34
C LEU A 22 -2.85 11.89 3.84
N GLU A 23 -3.62 11.33 4.78
CA GLU A 23 -4.75 12.03 5.41
C GLU A 23 -4.29 13.28 6.15
N GLN A 24 -3.15 13.22 6.85
CA GLN A 24 -2.56 14.38 7.53
C GLN A 24 -2.13 15.46 6.52
N VAL A 25 -1.43 15.07 5.45
CA VAL A 25 -1.01 15.98 4.39
C VAL A 25 -2.21 16.68 3.76
N VAL A 26 -3.29 15.94 3.47
CA VAL A 26 -4.53 16.51 2.92
C VAL A 26 -5.17 17.47 3.91
N ALA A 27 -5.28 17.10 5.19
CA ALA A 27 -5.85 17.97 6.22
C ALA A 27 -5.06 19.29 6.36
N ASP A 28 -3.73 19.23 6.30
CA ASP A 28 -2.88 20.43 6.35
C ASP A 28 -3.09 21.33 5.12
N MET A 29 -3.22 20.73 3.92
CA MET A 29 -3.54 21.46 2.68
C MET A 29 -4.92 22.10 2.71
N GLU A 30 -5.93 21.39 3.23
CA GLU A 30 -7.31 21.89 3.36
C GLU A 30 -7.45 22.99 4.42
N SER A 31 -6.54 23.02 5.40
CA SER A 31 -6.52 24.08 6.42
C SER A 31 -6.32 25.48 5.81
N GLY A 32 -5.71 25.56 4.63
CA GLY A 32 -5.44 26.81 3.91
C GLY A 32 -4.41 27.73 4.59
N LYS A 33 -3.72 27.24 5.63
CA LYS A 33 -2.76 28.02 6.44
C LYS A 33 -1.29 27.81 6.02
N LEU A 34 -1.04 26.91 5.09
CA LEU A 34 0.31 26.61 4.62
C LEU A 34 0.84 27.75 3.74
N PRO A 35 2.08 28.23 3.99
CA PRO A 35 2.84 29.00 3.02
C PRO A 35 2.92 28.28 1.66
N LEU A 36 3.20 29.04 0.59
CA LEU A 36 3.28 28.48 -0.77
C LEU A 36 4.33 27.36 -0.89
N GLU A 37 5.51 27.56 -0.29
CA GLU A 37 6.60 26.57 -0.33
C GLU A 37 6.19 25.27 0.37
N ASP A 38 5.55 25.38 1.55
CA ASP A 38 5.06 24.23 2.30
C ASP A 38 3.89 23.54 1.59
N SER A 39 3.04 24.30 0.89
CA SER A 39 1.96 23.74 0.06
C SER A 39 2.51 22.91 -1.10
N LEU A 40 3.59 23.36 -1.73
CA LEU A 40 4.27 22.61 -2.80
C LEU A 40 4.94 21.34 -2.24
N ALA A 41 5.54 21.43 -1.05
CA ALA A 41 6.13 20.27 -0.37
C ALA A 41 5.06 19.24 0.01
N ALA A 42 3.95 19.70 0.61
CA ALA A 42 2.80 18.88 0.96
C ALA A 42 2.22 18.17 -0.26
N TYR A 43 2.03 18.89 -1.39
CA TYR A 43 1.56 18.28 -2.63
C TYR A 43 2.48 17.18 -3.15
N LYS A 44 3.81 17.43 -3.20
CA LYS A 44 4.78 16.41 -3.63
C LYS A 44 4.72 15.18 -2.73
N ARG A 45 4.66 15.39 -1.41
CA ARG A 45 4.58 14.30 -0.44
C ARG A 45 3.29 13.50 -0.61
N GLY A 46 2.16 14.18 -0.77
CA GLY A 46 0.87 13.54 -1.02
C GLY A 46 0.88 12.72 -2.32
N ALA A 47 1.51 13.21 -3.38
CA ALA A 47 1.64 12.47 -4.64
C ALA A 47 2.49 11.19 -4.49
N GLU A 48 3.60 11.26 -3.75
CA GLU A 48 4.43 10.09 -3.44
C GLU A 48 3.64 9.03 -2.64
N LEU A 49 2.95 9.47 -1.58
CA LEU A 49 2.14 8.59 -0.73
C LEU A 49 1.01 7.93 -1.52
N LEU A 50 0.33 8.70 -2.38
CA LEU A 50 -0.72 8.17 -3.24
C LEU A 50 -0.19 7.13 -4.23
N SER A 51 0.97 7.39 -4.84
CA SER A 51 1.63 6.43 -5.74
C SER A 51 2.00 5.14 -5.00
N PHE A 52 2.53 5.27 -3.79
CA PHE A 52 2.87 4.13 -2.95
C PHE A 52 1.63 3.29 -2.61
N CYS A 53 0.56 3.93 -2.12
CA CYS A 53 -0.68 3.24 -1.77
C CYS A 53 -1.27 2.48 -2.97
N ARG A 54 -1.29 3.10 -4.16
CA ARG A 54 -1.74 2.45 -5.40
C ARG A 54 -0.92 1.21 -5.74
N SER A 55 0.41 1.33 -5.73
CA SER A 55 1.30 0.19 -5.99
C SER A 55 1.04 -0.97 -5.04
N ARG A 56 0.82 -0.69 -3.74
CA ARG A 56 0.52 -1.73 -2.76
C ARG A 56 -0.82 -2.43 -2.99
N LEU A 57 -1.83 -1.69 -3.45
CA LEU A 57 -3.12 -2.26 -3.84
C LEU A 57 -3.00 -3.10 -5.11
N ASP A 58 -2.27 -2.63 -6.11
CA ASP A 58 -2.04 -3.36 -7.36
C ASP A 58 -1.31 -4.68 -7.10
N ASP A 59 -0.28 -4.66 -6.25
CA ASP A 59 0.45 -5.86 -5.82
C ASP A 59 -0.48 -6.86 -5.10
N ALA A 60 -1.35 -6.37 -4.22
CA ALA A 60 -2.31 -7.22 -3.51
C ALA A 60 -3.33 -7.83 -4.47
N GLN A 61 -3.88 -7.03 -5.40
CA GLN A 61 -4.79 -7.51 -6.43
C GLN A 61 -4.15 -8.56 -7.33
N GLN A 62 -2.88 -8.37 -7.70
CA GLN A 62 -2.15 -9.33 -8.51
C GLN A 62 -1.96 -10.66 -7.78
N GLN A 63 -1.64 -10.62 -6.48
CA GLN A 63 -1.52 -11.83 -5.66
C GLN A 63 -2.85 -12.60 -5.58
N VAL A 64 -3.97 -11.89 -5.39
CA VAL A 64 -5.31 -12.51 -5.38
C VAL A 64 -5.60 -13.19 -6.72
N ARG A 65 -5.36 -12.51 -7.85
CA ARG A 65 -5.56 -13.09 -9.19
C ARG A 65 -4.77 -14.37 -9.41
N VAL A 66 -3.50 -14.39 -9.01
CA VAL A 66 -2.64 -15.58 -9.16
C VAL A 66 -3.17 -16.75 -8.32
N LEU A 67 -3.66 -16.49 -7.11
CA LEU A 67 -4.25 -17.53 -6.25
C LEU A 67 -5.55 -18.08 -6.82
N GLU A 68 -6.42 -17.23 -7.37
CA GLU A 68 -7.66 -17.64 -8.02
C GLU A 68 -7.38 -18.48 -9.28
N GLU A 69 -6.45 -18.03 -10.13
CA GLU A 69 -6.03 -18.78 -11.33
C GLU A 69 -5.39 -20.14 -10.98
N GLY A 70 -4.57 -20.19 -9.92
CA GLY A 70 -4.00 -21.44 -9.42
C GLY A 70 -5.09 -22.40 -8.93
N THR A 71 -6.02 -21.89 -8.13
CA THR A 71 -7.15 -22.67 -7.61
C THR A 71 -8.02 -23.23 -8.74
N LEU A 72 -8.30 -22.42 -9.77
CA LEU A 72 -9.05 -22.84 -10.95
C LEU A 72 -8.33 -23.94 -11.75
N LYS A 73 -7.00 -23.86 -11.88
CA LYS A 73 -6.20 -24.91 -12.55
C LYS A 73 -6.22 -26.23 -11.79
N ASP A 74 -6.15 -26.20 -10.47
CA ASP A 74 -6.19 -27.41 -9.64
C ASP A 74 -7.55 -28.12 -9.70
N LEU A 75 -8.65 -27.36 -9.75
CA LEU A 75 -10.00 -27.88 -9.96
C LEU A 75 -10.20 -28.45 -11.38
N ALA A 76 -9.64 -27.82 -12.40
CA ALA A 76 -9.70 -28.32 -13.77
C ALA A 76 -8.87 -29.61 -13.95
N ALA A 77 -7.69 -29.70 -13.32
CA ALA A 77 -6.83 -30.88 -13.38
C ALA A 77 -7.42 -32.11 -12.65
N SER A 78 -8.32 -31.90 -11.68
CA SER A 78 -8.99 -32.96 -10.95
C SER A 78 -10.32 -33.41 -11.58
N GLY A 79 -10.84 -32.70 -12.59
CA GLY A 79 -12.11 -32.99 -13.26
C GLY A 79 -12.04 -33.84 -14.53
N ASP A 80 -10.84 -34.09 -15.08
CA ASP A 80 -10.65 -34.80 -16.36
C ASP A 80 -10.23 -36.29 -16.22
N ALA A 81 -10.43 -36.87 -15.03
CA ALA A 81 -10.08 -38.27 -14.74
C ALA A 81 -11.24 -39.27 -14.87
N ASN A 82 -12.38 -38.90 -15.44
CA ASN A 82 -13.52 -39.81 -15.61
C ASN A 82 -14.22 -39.62 -16.95
N LYS A 83 -13.58 -40.11 -18.02
CA LYS A 83 -14.23 -40.34 -19.32
C LYS A 83 -13.66 -41.61 -19.94
N ASP A 84 -14.02 -42.75 -19.36
CA ASP A 84 -14.02 -44.07 -20.01
C ASP A 84 -15.48 -44.48 -20.27
#